data_AF-A0A412BB05-F1
#
_entry.id   AF-A0A412BB05-F1
#
_cell.length_a   1.000
_cell.length_b   1.000
_cell.length_c   1.000
_cell.angle_alpha   90.00
_cell.angle_beta   90.00
_cell.angle_gamma   90.00
#
_symmetry.space_group_name_H-M   'P 1'
#
loop_
_entity.id
_entity.type
_entity.pdbx_description
1 polymer ?
#
loop_
_entity_poly.entity_id
_entity_poly.type
_entity_poly.pdbx_seq_one_letter_code
_entity_poly.pdbx_strand_id
1 'polypeptide(L)'
;MKVEKFKVLLYLKKSEPDKTGKAPIMGRITLNRTMAQFSCKLSCTPGLWNARESRLNGKSREAVETNEKIERLLLAVHSAFNSLMERKKDFDAAAVRDMFQGNAGMQMTLLKLLDRH
;
A
#
# COMPACT_ATOMS: atom_id res chain seq x y z
N MET A 1 -7.58 -18.78 15.43
CA MET A 1 -6.79 -17.52 15.48
C MET A 1 -7.76 -16.34 15.52
N LYS A 2 -7.72 -15.49 16.55
CA LYS A 2 -8.53 -14.27 16.62
C LYS A 2 -7.70 -13.10 16.08
N VAL A 3 -8.09 -12.56 14.94
CA VAL A 3 -7.63 -11.23 14.53
C VAL A 3 -8.56 -10.24 15.19
N GLU A 4 -8.09 -9.59 16.26
CA GLU A 4 -8.87 -8.59 17.00
C GLU A 4 -8.87 -7.24 16.27
N LYS A 5 -7.73 -6.86 15.67
CA LYS A 5 -7.58 -5.57 15.00
C LYS A 5 -6.71 -5.70 13.77
N PHE A 6 -7.26 -5.35 12.62
CA PHE A 6 -6.52 -5.15 11.37
C PHE A 6 -6.74 -3.72 10.89
N LYS A 7 -5.65 -2.98 10.67
CA LYS A 7 -5.70 -1.60 10.20
C LYS A 7 -4.56 -1.35 9.22
N VAL A 8 -4.90 -0.82 8.05
CA VAL A 8 -3.92 -0.29 7.09
C VAL A 8 -3.99 1.22 7.12
N LEU A 9 -2.82 1.85 7.22
CA LEU A 9 -2.64 3.30 7.18
C LEU A 9 -1.67 3.63 6.07
N LEU A 10 -2.00 4.62 5.26
CA LEU A 10 -1.07 5.15 4.26
C LEU A 10 -0.65 6.55 4.68
N TYR A 11 0.61 6.85 4.52
CA TYR A 11 1.16 8.15 4.88
C TYR A 11 2.28 8.51 3.92
N LEU A 12 2.47 9.81 3.70
CA LEU A 12 3.62 10.28 2.95
C LEU A 12 4.86 10.29 3.82
N LYS A 13 5.94 9.72 3.30
CA LYS A 13 7.25 9.90 3.92
C LYS A 13 7.74 11.31 3.56
N LYS A 14 7.88 12.17 4.57
CA LYS A 14 8.57 13.47 4.46
C LYS A 14 10.10 13.31 4.27
N SER A 15 10.55 12.33 3.48
CA SER A 15 11.92 12.38 2.96
C SER A 15 11.98 13.48 1.92
N GLU A 16 13.15 14.10 1.75
CA GLU A 16 13.39 15.18 0.79
C GLU A 16 12.64 14.91 -0.51
N PRO A 17 11.82 15.88 -0.98
CA PRO A 17 11.14 15.72 -2.25
C PRO A 17 12.17 15.39 -3.31
N ASP A 18 11.88 14.38 -4.12
CA ASP A 18 12.71 14.07 -5.28
C ASP A 18 12.82 15.33 -6.16
N LYS A 19 13.75 15.40 -7.12
CA LYS A 19 13.94 16.58 -7.98
C LYS A 19 12.66 17.05 -8.71
N THR A 20 11.63 16.20 -8.72
CA THR A 20 10.28 16.41 -9.27
C THR A 20 9.25 16.96 -8.27
N GLY A 21 9.59 17.18 -7.00
CA GLY A 21 8.67 17.67 -5.96
C GLY A 21 7.71 16.61 -5.40
N LYS A 22 7.85 15.33 -5.78
CA LYS A 22 6.96 14.24 -5.38
C LYS A 22 7.44 13.52 -4.12
N ALA A 23 6.51 13.18 -3.24
CA ALA A 23 6.77 12.46 -2.01
C ALA A 23 6.32 10.99 -2.14
N PRO A 24 7.13 10.01 -1.68
CA PRO A 24 6.74 8.61 -1.73
C PRO A 24 5.69 8.26 -0.67
N ILE A 25 4.70 7.46 -1.07
CA ILE A 25 3.65 6.92 -0.20
C ILE A 25 4.16 5.64 0.47
N MET A 26 4.08 5.64 1.79
CA MET A 26 4.37 4.50 2.65
C MET A 26 3.07 3.94 3.21
N GLY A 27 3.00 2.62 3.31
CA GLY A 27 1.93 1.91 3.98
C GLY A 27 2.40 1.31 5.29
N ARG A 28 1.51 1.29 6.27
CA ARG A 28 1.69 0.60 7.55
C ARG A 28 0.50 -0.30 7.80
N ILE A 29 0.77 -1.59 7.94
CA ILE A 29 -0.19 -2.60 8.34
C ILE A 29 -0.02 -2.80 9.84
N THR A 30 -1.13 -2.73 10.57
CA THR A 30 -1.20 -3.06 11.98
C THR A 30 -2.12 -4.27 12.12
N LEU A 31 -1.61 -5.34 12.71
CA LEU A 31 -2.36 -6.56 12.96
C LEU A 31 -2.14 -6.98 14.41
N ASN A 32 -3.20 -6.96 15.21
CA ASN A 32 -3.16 -7.22 16.64
C ASN A 32 -2.11 -6.36 17.36
N ARG A 33 -0.95 -6.94 17.71
CA ARG A 33 0.19 -6.28 18.37
C ARG A 33 1.38 -6.06 17.44
N THR A 34 1.33 -6.58 16.21
CA THR A 34 2.43 -6.47 15.24
C THR A 34 2.14 -5.38 14.21
N MET A 35 3.22 -4.71 13.79
CA MET A 35 3.16 -3.59 12.87
C MET A 35 4.21 -3.81 11.79
N ALA A 36 3.81 -3.72 10.53
CA ALA A 36 4.70 -3.85 9.39
C ALA A 36 4.57 -2.64 8.49
N GLN A 37 5.70 -2.04 8.16
CA GLN A 37 5.78 -0.94 7.21
C GLN A 37 6.16 -1.51 5.84
N PHE A 38 5.57 -0.95 4.79
CA PHE A 38 5.85 -1.33 3.41
C PHE A 38 5.85 -0.08 2.53
N SER A 39 6.64 -0.10 1.46
CA SER A 39 6.56 0.95 0.45
C SER A 39 5.45 0.60 -0.54
N CYS A 40 4.54 1.54 -0.79
CA CYS A 40 3.56 1.39 -1.86
C CYS A 40 4.21 1.50 -3.25
N LYS A 41 5.48 1.95 -3.32
CA LYS A 41 6.20 2.29 -4.56
C LYS A 41 5.43 3.28 -5.45
N LEU A 42 4.56 4.06 -4.82
CA LEU A 42 3.84 5.17 -5.40
C LEU A 42 4.44 6.47 -4.88
N SER A 43 4.46 7.48 -5.72
CA SER A 43 4.91 8.83 -5.37
C SER A 43 3.86 9.81 -5.83
N CYS A 44 3.50 10.77 -4.98
CA CYS A 44 2.52 11.78 -5.34
C CYS A 44 2.90 13.16 -4.86
N THR A 45 2.23 14.16 -5.42
CA THR A 45 2.40 15.55 -5.03
C THR A 45 1.88 15.74 -3.60
N PRO A 46 2.73 16.12 -2.61
CA PRO A 46 2.30 16.24 -1.22
C PRO A 46 1.19 17.28 -1.02
N GLY A 47 1.10 18.28 -1.90
CA GLY A 47 0.01 19.26 -1.89
C GLY A 47 -1.38 18.68 -2.23
N LEU A 48 -1.43 17.55 -2.94
CA LEU A 48 -2.67 16.84 -3.23
C LEU A 48 -2.93 15.71 -2.22
N TRP A 49 -2.00 15.39 -1.33
CA TRP A 49 -2.17 14.27 -0.41
C TRP A 49 -3.00 14.66 0.82
N ASN A 50 -4.11 13.96 1.02
CA ASN A 50 -4.93 14.09 2.22
C ASN A 50 -4.48 13.06 3.27
N ALA A 51 -3.65 13.51 4.21
CA ALA A 51 -3.18 12.66 5.31
C ALA A 51 -4.29 12.17 6.25
N ARG A 52 -5.44 12.88 6.31
CA ARG A 52 -6.59 12.43 7.10
C ARG A 52 -7.28 11.23 6.46
N GLU A 53 -7.45 11.26 5.15
CA GLU A 53 -8.13 10.20 4.40
C GLU A 53 -7.18 9.15 3.82
N SER A 54 -5.85 9.32 3.98
CA SER A 54 -4.85 8.42 3.39
C SER A 54 -4.98 8.31 1.85
N ARG A 55 -5.47 9.38 1.19
CA ARG A 55 -5.84 9.43 -0.23
C ARG A 55 -5.40 10.75 -0.87
N LEU A 56 -5.32 10.79 -2.20
CA LEU A 56 -5.08 12.04 -2.91
C LEU A 56 -6.40 12.77 -3.08
N ASN A 57 -6.43 14.02 -2.61
CA ASN A 57 -7.49 14.97 -2.85
C ASN A 57 -7.22 15.71 -4.17
N GLY A 58 -8.09 15.52 -5.16
CA GLY A 58 -7.96 16.14 -6.47
C GLY A 58 -8.67 15.31 -7.54
N LYS A 59 -9.23 15.99 -8.54
CA LYS A 59 -9.80 15.35 -9.74
C LYS A 59 -8.78 15.21 -10.87
N SER A 60 -7.52 15.54 -10.61
CA SER A 60 -6.45 15.39 -11.59
C SER A 60 -6.25 13.92 -11.96
N ARG A 61 -5.91 13.66 -13.22
CA ARG A 61 -5.64 12.29 -13.70
C ARG A 61 -4.64 11.53 -12.82
N GLU A 62 -3.60 12.21 -12.35
CA GLU A 62 -2.61 11.65 -11.41
C GLU A 62 -3.25 11.25 -10.05
N ALA A 63 -4.22 12.01 -9.56
CA ALA A 63 -4.94 11.72 -8.33
C ALA A 63 -5.85 10.49 -8.47
N VAL A 64 -6.58 10.40 -9.59
CA VAL A 64 -7.42 9.24 -9.91
C VAL A 64 -6.59 7.98 -10.06
N GLU A 65 -5.53 8.02 -10.88
CA GLU A 65 -4.65 6.85 -11.10
C GLU A 65 -3.96 6.40 -9.80
N THR A 66 -3.52 7.33 -8.95
CA THR A 66 -2.88 6.98 -7.69
C THR A 66 -3.90 6.42 -6.70
N ASN A 67 -5.12 6.98 -6.63
CA ASN A 67 -6.18 6.45 -5.78
C ASN A 67 -6.61 5.04 -6.22
N GLU A 68 -6.74 4.78 -7.53
CA GLU A 68 -6.98 3.42 -8.04
C GLU A 68 -5.86 2.46 -7.62
N LYS A 69 -4.59 2.86 -7.76
CA LYS A 69 -3.45 2.04 -7.34
C LYS A 69 -3.48 1.78 -5.84
N ILE A 70 -3.81 2.77 -5.01
CA ILE A 70 -4.00 2.63 -3.57
C ILE A 70 -5.12 1.64 -3.25
N GLU A 71 -6.25 1.73 -3.95
CA GLU A 71 -7.40 0.87 -3.71
C GLU A 71 -7.09 -0.59 -4.08
N ARG A 72 -6.43 -0.82 -5.22
CA ARG A 72 -5.90 -2.14 -5.60
C ARG A 72 -4.90 -2.68 -4.58
N LEU A 73 -4.08 -1.81 -4.00
CA LEU A 73 -3.13 -2.14 -2.94
C LEU A 73 -3.85 -2.61 -1.68
N LEU A 74 -4.87 -1.88 -1.24
CA LEU A 74 -5.70 -2.25 -0.09
C LEU A 74 -6.40 -3.59 -0.31
N LEU A 75 -6.97 -3.80 -1.51
CA LEU A 75 -7.59 -5.07 -1.91
C LEU A 75 -6.58 -6.22 -1.89
N ALA A 76 -5.37 -6.01 -2.42
CA ALA A 76 -4.31 -7.03 -2.42
C ALA A 76 -3.86 -7.37 -0.99
N VAL A 77 -3.72 -6.39 -0.10
CA VAL A 77 -3.40 -6.62 1.31
C VAL A 77 -4.53 -7.38 2.02
N HIS A 78 -5.79 -7.00 1.79
CA HIS A 78 -6.95 -7.71 2.32
C HIS A 78 -7.02 -9.15 1.81
N SER A 79 -6.75 -9.36 0.53
CA SER A 79 -6.70 -10.69 -0.07
C SER A 79 -5.59 -11.55 0.55
N ALA A 80 -4.38 -10.99 0.70
CA ALA A 80 -3.28 -11.67 1.39
C ALA A 80 -3.63 -12.01 2.84
N PHE A 81 -4.27 -11.09 3.56
CA PHE A 81 -4.79 -11.33 4.91
C PHE A 81 -5.83 -12.45 4.93
N ASN A 82 -6.78 -12.46 3.99
CA ASN A 82 -7.81 -13.49 3.92
C ASN A 82 -7.21 -14.87 3.61
N SER A 83 -6.27 -14.96 2.67
CA SER A 83 -5.56 -16.21 2.38
C SER A 83 -4.76 -16.73 3.57
N LEU A 84 -4.18 -15.85 4.39
CA LEU A 84 -3.50 -16.24 5.62
C LEU A 84 -4.49 -16.70 6.71
N MET A 85 -5.66 -16.05 6.81
CA MET A 85 -6.77 -16.50 7.66
C MET A 85 -7.27 -17.89 7.27
N GLU A 86 -7.47 -18.15 5.98
CA GLU A 86 -7.94 -19.44 5.45
C GLU A 86 -6.95 -20.58 5.75
N ARG A 87 -5.65 -20.28 5.75
CA ARG A 87 -4.59 -21.23 6.12
C ARG A 87 -4.61 -21.63 7.60
N LYS A 88 -5.47 -21.01 8.43
CA LYS A 88 -5.64 -21.25 9.88
C LYS A 88 -4.33 -21.29 10.68
N LYS A 89 -3.28 -20.61 10.20
CA LYS A 89 -1.96 -20.57 10.83
C LYS A 89 -1.76 -19.20 11.47
N ASP A 90 -1.07 -19.12 12.60
CA ASP A 90 -0.71 -17.83 13.18
C ASP A 90 0.20 -17.04 12.24
N PHE A 91 -0.17 -15.78 12.00
CA PHE A 91 0.51 -14.87 11.10
C PHE A 91 0.50 -13.44 11.68
N ASP A 92 1.53 -12.68 11.33
CA ASP A 92 1.73 -11.31 11.81
C ASP A 92 1.56 -10.29 10.68
N ALA A 93 1.54 -8.99 11.03
CA ALA A 93 1.56 -7.92 10.04
C ALA A 93 2.71 -8.07 9.03
N ALA A 94 3.86 -8.60 9.47
CA ALA A 94 5.00 -8.89 8.62
C ALA A 94 4.70 -10.02 7.62
N ALA A 95 3.97 -11.06 8.02
CA ALA A 95 3.56 -12.14 7.13
C ALA A 95 2.56 -11.66 6.06
N VAL A 96 1.61 -10.80 6.43
CA VAL A 96 0.70 -10.15 5.46
C VAL A 96 1.50 -9.30 4.48
N ARG A 97 2.46 -8.51 4.97
CA ARG A 97 3.37 -7.72 4.14
C ARG A 97 4.18 -8.62 3.21
N ASP A 98 4.80 -9.68 3.71
CA ASP A 98 5.62 -10.60 2.91
C ASP A 98 4.80 -11.34 1.86
N MET A 99 3.56 -11.73 2.19
CA MET A 99 2.63 -12.31 1.22
C MET A 99 2.23 -11.29 0.14
N PHE A 100 1.93 -10.07 0.56
CA PHE A 100 1.65 -8.96 -0.35
C PHE A 100 2.87 -8.61 -1.20
N GLN A 101 4.07 -8.45 -0.65
CA GLN A 101 5.30 -8.08 -1.36
C GLN A 101 5.83 -9.22 -2.22
N GLY A 102 5.72 -10.47 -1.77
CA GLY A 102 6.07 -11.65 -2.54
C GLY A 102 5.20 -11.78 -3.79
N ASN A 103 3.92 -11.44 -3.70
CA ASN A 103 3.02 -11.40 -4.85
C ASN A 103 3.16 -10.08 -5.67
N ALA A 104 3.42 -8.95 -5.02
CA ALA A 104 3.59 -7.63 -5.64
C ALA A 104 4.94 -7.47 -6.36
N GLY A 105 5.96 -8.23 -5.98
CA GLY A 105 7.20 -8.38 -6.74
C GLY A 105 6.94 -8.96 -8.12
N MET A 106 5.96 -9.86 -8.25
CA MET A 106 5.52 -10.41 -9.52
C MET A 106 4.64 -9.41 -10.30
N GLN A 107 3.70 -8.74 -9.62
CA GLN A 107 2.71 -7.87 -10.27
C GLN A 107 3.27 -6.50 -10.73
N MET A 108 4.22 -5.90 -10.00
CA MET A 108 4.80 -4.62 -10.45
C MET A 108 5.70 -4.76 -11.68
N THR A 109 6.36 -5.91 -11.84
CA THR A 109 7.20 -6.16 -13.01
C THR A 109 6.32 -6.37 -14.25
N LEU A 110 5.12 -6.93 -14.07
CA LEU A 110 4.13 -7.06 -15.14
C LEU A 110 3.49 -5.71 -15.52
N LEU A 111 3.11 -4.88 -14.54
CA LEU A 111 2.53 -3.55 -14.81
C LEU A 111 3.54 -2.55 -15.40
N LYS A 112 4.83 -2.64 -15.07
CA LYS A 112 5.89 -1.85 -15.74
C LYS A 112 6.17 -2.30 -17.18
N LEU A 113 5.83 -3.53 -17.54
CA LEU A 113 5.98 -4.03 -18.92
C LEU A 113 4.78 -3.66 -19.81
N LEU A 114 3.62 -3.39 -19.23
CA LEU A 114 2.41 -2.97 -19.95
C LEU A 114 2.28 -1.46 -20.18
N ASP A 115 3.11 -0.63 -19.54
CA ASP A 115 3.20 0.82 -19.81
C ASP A 115 4.12 1.14 -21.02
N ARG A 116 4.59 0.10 -21.71
CA ARG A 116 5.50 0.21 -22.85
C ARG A 116 4.90 -0.44 -24.09
N HIS A 117 3.70 -0.04 -24.49
CA HIS A 117 3.18 -0.30 -25.83
C HIS A 117 2.13 0.72 -26.26
#